data_AF-H2C2J4-F1
#
_entry.id   AF-H2C2J4-F1
#
_cell.length_a   1.000
_cell.length_b   1.000
_cell.length_c   1.000
_cell.angle_alpha   90.00
_cell.angle_beta   90.00
_cell.angle_gamma   90.00
#
_symmetry.space_group_name_H-M   'P 1'
#
loop_
_entity.id
_entity.type
_entity.pdbx_description
1 polymer ?
#
loop_
_entity_poly.entity_id
_entity_poly.type
_entity_poly.pdbx_seq_one_letter_code
_entity_poly.pdbx_strand_id
1 'polypeptide(L)'
;MEWKFNTSKAKPKPGPACLVDEIEETPKLRELFSRAGIKTGHGSPAHRIVSEVIIKVFKERKLTPREIAEKYSSVPNFQEILLEIVKEASRKGELSEDLINVSTLEELEERLG
;
A
#
# COMPACT_ATOMS: atom_id res chain seq x y z
N MET A 1 -35.92 22.87 -25.60
CA MET A 1 -34.87 21.83 -25.50
C MET A 1 -34.46 21.73 -24.04
N GLU A 2 -35.09 20.83 -23.29
CA GLU A 2 -34.78 20.62 -21.87
C GLU A 2 -33.67 19.56 -21.76
N TRP A 3 -32.50 20.00 -21.30
CA TRP A 3 -31.40 19.10 -20.97
C TRP A 3 -31.73 18.40 -19.64
N LYS A 4 -32.14 17.13 -19.71
CA LYS A 4 -32.31 16.30 -18.52
C LYS A 4 -30.95 15.74 -18.10
N PHE A 5 -30.33 16.35 -17.08
CA PHE A 5 -29.21 15.74 -16.37
C PHE A 5 -29.70 14.46 -15.70
N ASN A 6 -29.36 13.31 -16.29
CA ASN A 6 -29.60 12.02 -15.70
C ASN A 6 -28.62 11.84 -14.54
N THR A 7 -29.04 12.25 -13.34
CA THR A 7 -28.33 12.02 -12.07
C THR A 7 -28.46 10.55 -11.66
N SER A 8 -28.04 9.66 -12.55
CA SER A 8 -27.61 8.35 -12.11
C SER A 8 -26.30 8.57 -11.35
N LYS A 9 -26.41 8.81 -10.03
CA LYS A 9 -25.31 8.55 -9.12
C LYS A 9 -25.00 7.07 -9.31
N ALA A 10 -24.09 6.78 -10.24
CA ALA A 10 -23.50 5.48 -10.36
C ALA A 10 -22.97 5.19 -8.96
N LYS A 11 -23.67 4.31 -8.23
CA LYS A 11 -23.06 3.64 -7.08
C LYS A 11 -21.74 3.14 -7.66
N PRO A 12 -20.57 3.59 -7.16
CA PRO A 12 -19.33 3.04 -7.65
C PRO A 12 -19.53 1.55 -7.51
N LYS A 13 -19.52 0.83 -8.65
CA LYS A 13 -19.37 -0.63 -8.60
C LYS A 13 -18.24 -0.82 -7.60
N PRO A 14 -18.38 -1.66 -6.56
CA PRO A 14 -17.20 -2.03 -5.81
C PRO A 14 -16.23 -2.46 -6.89
N GLY A 15 -15.18 -1.66 -7.09
CA GLY A 15 -14.16 -2.02 -8.04
C GLY A 15 -13.70 -3.42 -7.67
N PRO A 16 -13.02 -4.16 -8.56
CA PRO A 16 -12.22 -5.28 -8.07
C PRO A 16 -11.50 -4.79 -6.82
N ALA A 17 -11.76 -5.41 -5.66
CA ALA A 17 -11.32 -4.89 -4.37
C ALA A 17 -9.88 -4.46 -4.55
N CYS A 18 -9.61 -3.16 -4.41
CA CYS A 18 -8.29 -2.66 -4.75
C CYS A 18 -7.34 -3.41 -3.84
N LEU A 19 -6.30 -4.01 -4.41
CA LEU A 19 -5.28 -4.74 -3.65
C LEU A 19 -4.78 -3.94 -2.45
N VAL A 20 -4.72 -2.62 -2.61
CA VAL A 20 -4.42 -1.63 -1.57
C VAL A 20 -5.40 -1.67 -0.41
N ASP A 21 -6.71 -1.67 -0.67
CA ASP A 21 -7.74 -1.79 0.38
C ASP A 21 -7.66 -3.16 1.05
N GLU A 22 -7.48 -4.25 0.28
CA GLU A 22 -7.37 -5.59 0.85
C GLU A 22 -6.14 -5.75 1.76
N ILE A 23 -5.01 -5.16 1.39
CA ILE A 23 -3.79 -5.17 2.21
C ILE A 23 -3.97 -4.25 3.43
N GLU A 24 -4.56 -3.07 3.27
CA GLU A 24 -4.83 -2.14 4.36
C GLU A 24 -5.80 -2.70 5.40
N GLU A 25 -6.79 -3.49 4.98
CA GLU A 25 -7.78 -4.11 5.85
C GLU A 25 -7.22 -5.30 6.65
N THR A 26 -5.99 -5.72 6.39
CA THR A 26 -5.32 -6.80 7.12
C THR A 26 -5.19 -6.43 8.61
N PRO A 27 -5.57 -7.33 9.55
CA PRO A 27 -5.59 -7.02 10.98
C PRO A 27 -4.23 -6.55 11.51
N LYS A 28 -3.14 -7.11 11.00
CA LYS A 28 -1.78 -6.75 11.41
C LYS A 28 -1.37 -5.35 10.94
N LEU A 29 -1.74 -4.96 9.72
CA LEU A 29 -1.50 -3.61 9.21
C LEU A 29 -2.37 -2.57 9.92
N ARG A 30 -3.65 -2.88 10.17
CA ARG A 30 -4.52 -1.99 10.97
C ARG A 30 -3.96 -1.74 12.35
N GLU A 31 -3.42 -2.76 13.00
CA GLU A 31 -2.78 -2.61 14.31
C GLU A 31 -1.53 -1.72 14.22
N LEU A 32 -0.65 -1.96 13.24
CA LEU A 32 0.54 -1.14 13.04
C LEU A 32 0.20 0.32 12.71
N PHE A 33 -0.78 0.56 11.83
CA PHE A 33 -1.26 1.91 11.54
C PHE A 33 -1.87 2.57 12.78
N SER A 34 -2.65 1.83 13.58
CA SER A 34 -3.23 2.35 14.82
C SER A 34 -2.14 2.72 15.85
N ARG A 35 -1.13 1.87 16.03
CA ARG A 35 0.05 2.14 16.88
C ARG A 35 0.84 3.35 16.37
N ALA A 36 0.90 3.52 15.05
CA ALA A 36 1.53 4.66 14.41
C ALA A 36 0.68 5.95 14.42
N GLY A 37 -0.56 5.90 14.91
CA GLY A 37 -1.48 7.04 14.91
C GLY A 37 -2.04 7.39 13.52
N ILE A 38 -1.94 6.47 12.56
CA ILE A 38 -2.39 6.65 11.17
C ILE A 38 -3.83 6.19 11.04
N LYS A 39 -4.67 7.04 10.43
CA LYS A 39 -6.06 6.69 10.09
C LYS A 39 -6.10 5.65 8.96
N THR A 40 -6.90 4.62 9.18
CA THR A 40 -7.22 3.53 8.24
C THR A 40 -8.54 3.81 7.51
N GLY A 41 -8.73 3.25 6.32
CA GLY A 41 -9.92 3.31 5.49
C GLY A 41 -9.62 3.84 4.08
N HIS A 42 -10.52 3.57 3.13
CA HIS A 42 -10.38 4.00 1.73
C HIS A 42 -10.11 5.52 1.62
N GLY A 43 -9.02 5.90 0.95
CA GLY A 43 -8.59 7.30 0.81
C GLY A 43 -7.87 7.90 2.02
N SER A 44 -7.64 7.11 3.08
CA SER A 44 -6.91 7.53 4.28
C SER A 44 -5.39 7.51 4.08
N PRO A 45 -4.59 8.06 5.02
CA PRO A 45 -3.14 8.03 4.94
C PRO A 45 -2.58 6.59 4.87
N ALA A 46 -3.20 5.62 5.54
CA ALA A 46 -2.85 4.20 5.43
C ALA A 46 -2.96 3.70 3.98
N HIS A 47 -4.11 3.92 3.34
CA HIS A 47 -4.35 3.56 1.95
C HIS A 47 -3.31 4.20 1.00
N ARG A 48 -2.94 5.46 1.24
CA ARG A 48 -1.90 6.13 0.44
C ARG A 48 -0.53 5.49 0.63
N ILE A 49 -0.16 5.13 1.85
CA ILE A 49 1.11 4.45 2.13
C ILE A 49 1.17 3.13 1.38
N VAL A 50 0.14 2.28 1.55
CA VAL A 50 0.06 0.98 0.87
C VAL A 50 0.10 1.15 -0.65
N SER A 51 -0.63 2.13 -1.19
CA SER A 51 -0.62 2.44 -2.61
C SER A 51 0.75 2.91 -3.10
N GLU A 52 1.43 3.79 -2.37
CA GLU A 52 2.75 4.27 -2.78
C GLU A 52 3.79 3.16 -2.73
N VAL A 53 3.75 2.29 -1.73
CA VAL A 53 4.63 1.12 -1.64
C VAL A 53 4.40 0.21 -2.85
N ILE A 54 3.18 -0.25 -3.08
CA ILE A 54 2.91 -1.25 -4.13
C ILE A 54 3.08 -0.64 -5.53
N ILE A 55 2.52 0.54 -5.75
CA ILE A 55 2.53 1.15 -7.08
C ILE A 55 3.89 1.77 -7.36
N LYS A 56 4.41 2.66 -6.51
CA LYS A 56 5.62 3.42 -6.85
C LYS A 56 6.91 2.63 -6.66
N VAL A 57 6.95 1.71 -5.67
CA VAL A 57 8.14 0.88 -5.44
C VAL A 57 8.14 -0.34 -6.35
N PHE A 58 7.04 -1.10 -6.38
CA PHE A 58 7.03 -2.40 -7.06
C PHE A 58 6.49 -2.39 -8.50
N LYS A 59 5.41 -1.64 -8.80
CA LYS A 59 4.87 -1.57 -10.17
C LYS A 59 5.61 -0.57 -11.08
N GLU A 60 5.85 0.64 -10.60
CA GLU A 60 6.43 1.73 -11.39
C GLU A 60 7.94 1.89 -11.20
N ARG A 61 8.52 1.33 -10.12
CA ARG A 61 9.96 1.44 -9.77
C ARG A 61 10.48 2.87 -9.79
N LYS A 62 9.63 3.83 -9.41
CA LYS A 62 9.96 5.25 -9.29
C LYS A 62 10.62 5.61 -7.97
N LEU A 63 10.39 4.80 -6.94
CA LEU A 63 10.93 4.99 -5.60
C LEU A 63 11.55 3.70 -5.10
N THR A 64 12.60 3.81 -4.33
CA THR A 64 13.19 2.69 -3.59
C THR A 64 12.49 2.48 -2.24
N PRO A 65 12.55 1.25 -1.67
CA PRO A 65 12.08 1.01 -0.29
C PRO A 65 12.72 1.96 0.71
N ARG A 66 13.99 2.29 0.50
CA ARG A 66 14.75 3.27 1.27
C ARG A 66 14.12 4.65 1.22
N GLU A 67 13.87 5.17 0.03
CA GLU A 67 13.29 6.51 -0.15
C GLU A 67 11.90 6.62 0.47
N ILE A 68 11.09 5.57 0.37
CA ILE A 68 9.80 5.49 1.05
C ILE A 68 9.99 5.50 2.57
N ALA A 69 10.92 4.71 3.11
CA ALA A 69 11.22 4.70 4.54
C ALA A 69 11.75 6.06 5.03
N GLU A 70 12.59 6.75 4.25
CA GLU A 70 13.07 8.09 4.56
C GLU A 70 11.92 9.12 4.49
N LYS A 71 11.06 9.03 3.48
CA LYS A 71 9.88 9.89 3.31
C LYS A 71 8.89 9.76 4.46
N TYR A 72 8.75 8.56 5.01
CA TYR A 72 7.88 8.29 6.16
C TYR A 72 8.66 8.06 7.45
N SER A 73 9.89 8.55 7.56
CA SER A 73 10.73 8.44 8.76
C SER A 73 10.09 9.06 10.00
N SER A 74 9.19 10.04 9.82
CA SER A 74 8.41 10.66 10.89
C SER A 74 7.28 9.77 11.43
N VAL A 75 6.98 8.66 10.76
CA VAL A 75 5.98 7.68 11.21
C VAL A 75 6.66 6.65 12.11
N PRO A 76 6.19 6.46 13.36
CA PRO A 76 6.79 5.47 14.23
C PRO A 76 6.51 4.05 13.71
N ASN A 77 7.53 3.18 13.79
CA ASN A 77 7.50 1.79 13.33
C ASN A 77 7.14 1.62 11.84
N PHE A 78 7.46 2.62 11.01
CA PHE A 78 7.17 2.57 9.58
C PHE A 78 7.91 1.43 8.86
N GLN A 79 9.10 1.06 9.32
CA GLN A 79 9.84 -0.08 8.77
C GLN A 79 9.04 -1.38 8.89
N GLU A 80 8.40 -1.64 10.04
CA GLU A 80 7.53 -2.81 10.24
C GLU A 80 6.29 -2.76 9.33
N ILE A 81 5.69 -1.58 9.18
CA ILE A 81 4.56 -1.36 8.27
C ILE A 81 4.96 -1.69 6.83
N LEU A 82 6.12 -1.19 6.40
CA LEU A 82 6.64 -1.41 5.05
C LEU A 82 6.84 -2.91 4.77
N LEU A 83 7.46 -3.63 5.71
CA LEU A 83 7.67 -5.08 5.59
C LEU A 83 6.37 -5.86 5.53
N GLU A 84 5.37 -5.50 6.35
CA GLU A 84 4.10 -6.20 6.38
C GLU A 84 3.29 -5.97 5.08
N ILE A 85 3.33 -4.76 4.53
CA ILE A 85 2.70 -4.46 3.23
C ILE A 85 3.29 -5.33 2.13
N VAL A 86 4.61 -5.48 2.13
CA VAL A 86 5.32 -6.33 1.16
C VAL A 86 4.97 -7.80 1.37
N LYS A 87 4.90 -8.27 2.63
CA LYS A 87 4.49 -9.65 2.96
C LYS A 87 3.10 -9.98 2.42
N GLU A 88 2.13 -9.10 2.66
CA GLU A 88 0.75 -9.31 2.20
C GLU A 88 0.63 -9.20 0.67
N ALA A 89 1.34 -8.26 0.05
CA ALA A 89 1.41 -8.15 -1.41
C ALA A 89 2.04 -9.39 -2.06
N SER A 90 3.06 -9.98 -1.42
CA SER A 90 3.70 -11.21 -1.86
C SER A 90 2.78 -12.42 -1.71
N ARG A 91 2.09 -12.56 -0.57
CA ARG A 91 1.10 -13.62 -0.35
C ARG A 91 -0.05 -13.60 -1.34
N LYS A 92 -0.46 -12.42 -1.79
CA LYS A 92 -1.50 -12.25 -2.81
C LYS A 92 -1.01 -12.53 -4.25
N GLY A 93 0.27 -12.85 -4.43
CA GLY A 93 0.83 -13.21 -5.74
C GLY A 93 1.10 -12.03 -6.66
N GLU A 94 1.05 -10.79 -6.16
CA GLU A 94 1.37 -9.59 -6.94
C GLU A 94 2.88 -9.31 -6.98
N LEU A 95 3.70 -10.06 -6.24
CA LEU A 95 5.15 -9.93 -6.19
C LEU A 95 5.86 -11.28 -6.45
N SER A 96 6.54 -11.42 -7.59
CA SER A 96 7.90 -12.02 -7.84
C SER A 96 8.11 -12.11 -9.39
N GLU A 97 9.29 -12.01 -10.01
CA GLU A 97 10.51 -12.82 -9.81
C GLU A 97 11.66 -12.00 -9.16
N ASP A 98 11.94 -12.35 -7.91
CA ASP A 98 13.05 -11.91 -7.06
C ASP A 98 12.96 -10.45 -6.55
N LEU A 99 11.81 -10.15 -5.93
CA LEU A 99 11.41 -8.90 -5.23
C LEU A 99 11.99 -7.65 -5.91
N ILE A 100 11.43 -7.37 -7.08
CA ILE A 100 12.17 -7.32 -8.33
C ILE A 100 13.33 -6.29 -8.31
N ASN A 101 14.48 -6.79 -7.83
CA ASN A 101 15.81 -6.17 -7.66
C ASN A 101 15.85 -4.79 -6.98
N VAL A 102 15.36 -4.83 -5.74
CA VAL A 102 15.66 -4.00 -4.56
C VAL A 102 16.98 -3.19 -4.59
N SER A 103 17.02 -2.07 -3.85
CA SER A 103 18.27 -1.38 -3.47
C SER A 103 18.20 -0.81 -2.04
N THR A 104 17.84 -1.75 -1.15
CA THR A 104 17.92 -1.78 0.32
C THR A 104 17.03 -0.89 1.19
N LEU A 105 16.12 -1.53 1.94
CA LEU A 105 16.22 -1.52 3.41
C LEU A 105 16.44 -3.00 3.79
N GLU A 106 17.60 -3.31 4.41
CA GLU A 106 18.61 -4.28 3.89
C GLU A 106 18.04 -5.55 3.21
N GLU A 107 18.07 -5.44 1.88
CA GLU A 107 17.48 -6.22 0.79
C GLU A 107 16.11 -6.86 1.00
N LEU A 108 15.21 -5.95 1.41
CA LEU A 108 13.81 -6.21 1.72
C LEU A 108 13.71 -7.32 2.79
N GLU A 109 14.56 -7.13 3.82
CA GLU A 109 15.05 -8.09 4.82
C GLU A 109 15.20 -9.51 4.25
N GLU A 110 16.16 -9.56 3.32
CA GLU A 110 16.57 -10.64 2.42
C GLU A 110 15.44 -11.54 1.93
N ARG A 111 14.63 -10.91 1.10
CA ARG A 111 13.59 -11.52 0.28
C ARG A 111 12.44 -12.18 1.00
N LEU A 112 12.18 -11.71 2.22
CA LEU A 112 11.16 -12.25 3.12
C LEU A 112 11.56 -13.61 3.71
N GLY A 113 12.84 -13.79 4.06
CA GLY A 113 13.27 -14.87 4.98
C GLY A 113 12.44 -14.92 6.26
#